data_AF-A0A661G8P5-F1
#
_entry.id   AF-A0A661G8P5-F1
#
_cell.length_a   1.000
_cell.length_b   1.000
_cell.length_c   1.000
_cell.angle_alpha   90.00
_cell.angle_beta   90.00
_cell.angle_gamma   90.00
#
_symmetry.space_group_name_H-M   'P 1'
#
loop_
_entity.id
_entity.type
_entity.pdbx_description
1 polymer ?
#
loop_
_entity_poly.entity_id
_entity_poly.type
_entity_poly.pdbx_seq_one_letter_code
_entity_poly.pdbx_strand_id
1 'polypeptide(L)'
;MTEGSSTIHRFYPRWPSIPTLLALVLFAATPSLAQEDSVFDPIAASGQLDQLRDQLGVETVDSQFLTTARSMVAILDGAAAVCLQEATTERERLETRFEPLKDVDADVAPAVFDQRNEIRKLLDEVIARQAQCNSTKDYTQELLTRISARQNQLSQQYLSNRGKSVLALFSELPQRIKSWPARIRGSVDLILNEGVTPFLLFWLLIIAGSVAAILGLFFRQRFNNWFAAAGGSDAPAQMKYLFPKPLAQYSPLLFEGLALFAVLMLSLNEPSLQFSVVRIAAGIFLYGLGCVVIDWATGPLSPSARVKGLIPDHVAPLRLRLRLFTLTLVASFVVLGTKWLAIRNVDPDVSGRATMIFLVAVSLLSILAYIRRIPGVQGRIRLIRYSGAIALVVGIFSLLLGYQNFAGYLVHGVTRTGLALAVLWILLWVVFAAFDYLMNEETATAAHWRSNLGVSARASRTGFGVVQLVADLVIWISFVVYIIYVWDEAGTTLESLVDLVVLGGTVGNIQLVPLDIIGGMLVFAALIVVIGWTKRWIDRRWLQHIVTERGAREALTTLFGYVGFILALLIGLTQAGVDLGGLVWVSSALALGLGFGMQEIANNFVSG
;
A
#
# COMPACT_ATOMS: atom_id res chain seq x y z
N MET A 1 10.62 -67.54 17.87
CA MET A 1 11.56 -66.43 17.99
C MET A 1 11.66 -65.79 16.61
N THR A 2 10.67 -65.08 16.06
CA THR A 2 9.96 -63.84 16.48
C THR A 2 10.87 -62.63 16.70
N GLU A 3 10.46 -61.53 16.04
CA GLU A 3 10.87 -60.11 16.10
C GLU A 3 12.14 -59.71 15.31
N GLY A 4 12.15 -58.71 14.42
CA GLY A 4 11.18 -57.67 14.10
C GLY A 4 11.91 -56.33 13.87
N SER A 5 12.37 -56.04 12.65
CA SER A 5 12.95 -54.72 12.32
C SER A 5 11.89 -53.81 11.70
N SER A 6 11.40 -52.85 12.49
CA SER A 6 10.49 -51.80 12.03
C SER A 6 11.28 -50.65 11.38
N THR A 7 11.14 -50.52 10.07
CA THR A 7 11.55 -49.34 9.30
C THR A 7 10.55 -48.20 9.54
N ILE A 8 10.95 -47.21 10.34
CA ILE A 8 10.19 -45.97 10.53
C ILE A 8 10.39 -45.09 9.29
N HIS A 9 9.43 -45.11 8.37
CA HIS A 9 9.30 -44.07 7.35
C HIS A 9 8.86 -42.75 8.02
N ARG A 10 9.80 -41.81 8.18
CA ARG A 10 9.44 -40.40 8.50
C ARG A 10 8.79 -39.77 7.27
N PHE A 11 7.47 -39.67 7.32
CA PHE A 11 6.68 -38.79 6.44
C PHE A 11 7.10 -37.34 6.71
N TYR A 12 7.87 -36.74 5.80
CA TYR A 12 8.02 -35.30 5.76
C TYR A 12 6.80 -34.71 5.02
N PRO A 13 6.01 -33.82 5.63
CA PRO A 13 4.98 -33.11 4.88
C PRO A 13 5.68 -32.22 3.85
N ARG A 14 5.52 -32.55 2.56
CA ARG A 14 5.91 -31.67 1.46
C ARG A 14 4.99 -30.45 1.51
N TRP A 15 5.50 -29.35 2.06
CA TRP A 15 4.88 -28.05 1.89
C TRP A 15 4.87 -27.68 0.40
N PRO A 16 3.80 -27.09 -0.12
CA PRO A 16 3.66 -26.84 -1.54
C PRO A 16 4.71 -25.83 -2.02
N SER A 17 5.18 -26.02 -3.26
CA SER A 17 6.27 -25.25 -3.87
C SER A 17 5.90 -23.78 -4.03
N ILE A 18 6.83 -22.86 -3.79
CA ILE A 18 6.63 -21.39 -3.81
C ILE A 18 5.88 -20.81 -5.03
N PRO A 19 5.89 -21.35 -6.28
CA PRO A 19 4.96 -20.88 -7.31
C PRO A 19 3.47 -21.00 -6.92
N THR A 20 3.10 -21.94 -6.06
CA THR A 20 1.75 -22.04 -5.49
C THR A 20 1.49 -21.03 -4.37
N LEU A 21 2.52 -20.64 -3.60
CA LEU A 21 2.40 -19.56 -2.59
C LEU A 21 2.36 -18.17 -3.22
N LEU A 22 3.08 -17.96 -4.33
CA LEU A 22 3.06 -16.70 -5.09
C LEU A 22 1.75 -16.56 -5.88
N ALA A 23 1.18 -17.67 -6.36
CA ALA A 23 -0.19 -17.72 -6.87
C ALA A 23 -1.21 -17.41 -5.76
N LEU A 24 -1.00 -17.87 -4.52
CA LEU A 24 -1.86 -17.59 -3.36
C LEU A 24 -1.84 -16.11 -2.93
N VAL A 25 -0.70 -15.40 -3.05
CA VAL A 25 -0.62 -13.97 -2.74
C VAL A 25 -1.21 -13.10 -3.85
N LEU A 26 -1.10 -13.51 -5.12
CA LEU A 26 -1.76 -12.82 -6.24
C LEU A 26 -3.26 -13.13 -6.34
N PHE A 27 -3.72 -14.28 -5.83
CA PHE A 27 -5.16 -14.59 -5.70
C PHE A 27 -5.82 -13.99 -4.46
N ALA A 28 -5.05 -13.59 -3.44
CA ALA A 28 -5.60 -13.01 -2.21
C ALA A 28 -6.06 -11.54 -2.36
N ALA A 29 -5.96 -10.95 -3.56
CA ALA A 29 -6.41 -9.60 -3.86
C ALA A 29 -7.67 -9.56 -4.74
N THR A 30 -8.35 -10.69 -4.97
CA THR A 30 -9.78 -10.64 -5.31
C THR A 30 -10.55 -10.76 -4.01
N PRO A 31 -11.39 -9.79 -3.63
CA PRO A 31 -12.46 -10.11 -2.71
C PRO A 31 -13.37 -11.10 -3.47
N SER A 32 -13.11 -12.40 -3.33
CA SER A 32 -14.17 -13.38 -3.52
C SER A 32 -15.12 -13.17 -2.35
N LEU A 33 -15.99 -12.16 -2.47
CA LEU A 33 -17.20 -12.08 -1.70
C LEU A 33 -17.97 -13.35 -2.06
N ALA A 34 -17.83 -14.37 -1.20
CA ALA A 34 -18.83 -15.41 -1.09
C ALA A 34 -20.10 -14.72 -0.59
N GLN A 35 -20.81 -14.10 -1.53
CA GLN A 35 -22.13 -13.54 -1.30
C GLN A 35 -23.06 -14.74 -1.29
N GLU A 36 -23.54 -15.06 -0.10
CA GLU A 36 -24.66 -15.95 0.14
C GLU A 36 -25.78 -15.63 -0.86
N ASP A 37 -26.27 -16.66 -1.58
CA ASP A 37 -27.23 -16.65 -2.71
C ASP A 37 -28.52 -15.87 -2.41
N SER A 38 -28.41 -14.56 -2.24
CA SER A 38 -29.50 -13.61 -2.16
C SER A 38 -29.49 -12.84 -3.46
N VAL A 39 -30.47 -13.15 -4.32
CA VAL A 39 -30.70 -12.41 -5.56
C VAL A 39 -30.82 -10.93 -5.22
N PHE A 40 -29.92 -10.10 -5.77
CA PHE A 40 -29.94 -8.65 -5.55
C PHE A 40 -31.29 -8.08 -5.99
N ASP A 41 -32.00 -7.43 -5.08
CA ASP A 41 -33.27 -6.76 -5.32
C ASP A 41 -33.02 -5.25 -5.56
N PRO A 42 -33.17 -4.76 -6.81
CA PRO A 42 -32.92 -3.37 -7.15
C PRO A 42 -33.90 -2.40 -6.47
N ILE A 43 -35.12 -2.86 -6.20
CA ILE A 43 -36.18 -2.04 -5.60
C ILE A 43 -35.87 -1.83 -4.13
N ALA A 44 -35.54 -2.89 -3.40
CA ALA A 44 -35.12 -2.79 -2.01
C ALA A 44 -33.86 -1.92 -1.86
N ALA A 45 -32.90 -2.06 -2.77
CA ALA A 45 -31.70 -1.21 -2.81
C ALA A 45 -32.06 0.27 -3.03
N SER A 46 -32.95 0.58 -3.96
CA SER A 46 -33.39 1.96 -4.21
C SER A 46 -34.06 2.61 -3.00
N GLY A 47 -34.85 1.84 -2.23
CA GLY A 47 -35.45 2.31 -0.98
C GLY A 47 -34.41 2.62 0.11
N GLN A 48 -33.32 1.85 0.20
CA GLN A 48 -32.20 2.15 1.10
C GLN A 48 -31.45 3.42 0.69
N LEU A 49 -31.26 3.63 -0.61
CA LEU A 49 -30.62 4.85 -1.15
C LEU A 49 -31.44 6.10 -0.87
N ASP A 50 -32.78 6.01 -0.94
CA ASP A 50 -33.67 7.10 -0.58
C ASP A 50 -33.54 7.49 0.90
N GLN A 51 -33.47 6.52 1.81
CA GLN A 51 -33.24 6.80 3.24
C GLN A 51 -31.91 7.52 3.48
N LEU A 52 -30.85 7.11 2.78
CA LEU A 52 -29.54 7.75 2.85
C LEU A 52 -29.57 9.18 2.29
N ARG A 53 -30.23 9.39 1.14
CA ARG A 53 -30.42 10.72 0.54
C ARG A 53 -31.10 11.68 1.52
N ASP A 54 -32.15 11.22 2.19
CA ASP A 54 -32.93 12.05 3.10
C ASP A 54 -32.10 12.43 4.34
N GLN A 55 -31.30 11.51 4.87
CA GLN A 55 -30.36 11.79 5.98
C GLN A 55 -29.22 12.73 5.59
N LEU A 56 -28.78 12.72 4.32
CA LEU A 56 -27.80 13.66 3.79
C LEU A 56 -28.35 15.10 3.64
N GLY A 57 -29.67 15.26 3.56
CA GLY A 57 -30.35 16.56 3.46
C GLY A 57 -30.39 17.36 4.76
N VAL A 58 -30.01 16.77 5.89
CA VAL A 58 -30.00 17.43 7.21
C VAL A 58 -28.81 18.38 7.33
N GLU A 59 -29.00 19.53 8.00
CA GLU A 59 -28.01 20.62 8.05
C GLU A 59 -26.70 20.22 8.78
N THR A 60 -26.78 19.36 9.79
CA THR A 60 -25.65 18.85 10.57
C THR A 60 -25.43 17.35 10.34
N VAL A 61 -24.50 17.01 9.44
CA VAL A 61 -24.13 15.62 9.16
C VAL A 61 -22.75 15.33 9.74
N ASP A 62 -22.63 14.26 10.54
CA ASP A 62 -21.35 13.86 11.11
C ASP A 62 -20.42 13.26 10.03
N SER A 63 -19.13 13.54 10.21
CA SER A 63 -18.01 12.93 9.51
C SER A 63 -18.07 11.42 9.42
N GLN A 64 -18.39 10.75 10.54
CA GLN A 64 -18.42 9.30 10.64
C GLN A 64 -19.61 8.73 9.88
N PHE A 65 -20.76 9.41 9.92
CA PHE A 65 -21.92 9.06 9.11
C PHE A 65 -21.60 9.09 7.62
N LEU A 66 -20.93 10.14 7.11
CA LEU A 66 -20.59 10.24 5.69
C LEU A 66 -19.69 9.11 5.22
N THR A 67 -18.72 8.67 6.04
CA THR A 67 -17.88 7.51 5.73
C THR A 67 -18.69 6.22 5.67
N THR A 68 -19.57 5.99 6.65
CA THR A 68 -20.43 4.80 6.68
C THR A 68 -21.41 4.80 5.50
N ALA A 69 -22.10 5.92 5.25
CA ALA A 69 -22.99 6.11 4.12
C ALA A 69 -22.30 5.82 2.79
N ARG A 70 -21.09 6.38 2.58
CA ARG A 70 -20.30 6.11 1.37
C ARG A 70 -19.98 4.63 1.20
N SER A 71 -19.52 3.95 2.26
CA SER A 71 -19.21 2.52 2.21
C SER A 71 -20.42 1.67 1.85
N MET A 72 -21.60 2.00 2.39
CA MET A 72 -22.85 1.31 2.09
C MET A 72 -23.28 1.54 0.64
N VAL A 73 -23.21 2.78 0.13
CA VAL A 73 -23.52 3.09 -1.26
C VAL A 73 -22.54 2.40 -2.22
N ALA A 74 -21.25 2.33 -1.87
CA ALA A 74 -20.24 1.64 -2.69
C ALA A 74 -20.49 0.12 -2.78
N ILE A 75 -20.96 -0.51 -1.70
CA ILE A 75 -21.37 -1.93 -1.71
C ILE A 75 -22.57 -2.12 -2.65
N LEU A 76 -23.57 -1.24 -2.57
CA LEU A 76 -24.74 -1.27 -3.46
C LEU A 76 -24.37 -1.01 -4.92
N ASP A 77 -23.39 -0.14 -5.18
CA ASP A 77 -22.86 0.13 -6.52
C ASP A 77 -22.23 -1.13 -7.14
N GLY A 78 -21.39 -1.82 -6.37
CA GLY A 78 -20.79 -3.09 -6.78
C GLY A 78 -21.84 -4.16 -7.07
N ALA A 79 -22.85 -4.31 -6.20
CA ALA A 79 -23.94 -5.26 -6.41
C ALA A 79 -24.82 -4.91 -7.61
N ALA A 80 -25.12 -3.62 -7.83
CA ALA A 80 -25.86 -3.14 -9.00
C ALA A 80 -25.08 -3.36 -10.30
N ALA A 81 -23.76 -3.21 -10.28
CA ALA A 81 -22.88 -3.49 -11.42
C ALA A 81 -22.88 -4.98 -11.80
N VAL A 82 -22.81 -5.88 -10.81
CA VAL A 82 -22.93 -7.33 -11.05
C VAL A 82 -24.31 -7.68 -11.62
N CYS A 83 -25.39 -7.15 -11.02
CA CYS A 83 -26.74 -7.35 -11.57
C CYS A 83 -26.86 -6.88 -13.03
N LEU A 84 -26.33 -5.70 -13.33
CA LEU A 84 -26.35 -5.15 -14.69
C LEU A 84 -25.61 -6.07 -15.66
N GLN A 85 -24.44 -6.59 -15.27
CA GLN A 85 -23.65 -7.51 -16.10
C GLN A 85 -24.39 -8.84 -16.35
N GLU A 86 -24.96 -9.43 -15.30
CA GLU A 86 -25.76 -10.65 -15.41
C GLU A 86 -26.98 -10.44 -16.32
N ALA A 87 -27.75 -9.37 -16.11
CA ALA A 87 -28.91 -9.04 -16.92
C ALA A 87 -28.55 -8.75 -18.38
N THR A 88 -27.41 -8.09 -18.64
CA THR A 88 -26.93 -7.88 -20.03
C THR A 88 -26.59 -9.19 -20.72
N THR A 89 -25.90 -10.10 -20.02
CA THR A 89 -25.51 -11.41 -20.56
C THR A 89 -26.74 -12.27 -20.83
N GLU A 90 -27.71 -12.25 -19.92
CA GLU A 90 -28.97 -12.99 -20.07
C GLU A 90 -29.84 -12.42 -21.19
N ARG A 91 -29.90 -11.08 -21.33
CA ARG A 91 -30.59 -10.42 -22.45
C ARG A 91 -30.01 -10.85 -23.79
N GLU A 92 -28.69 -10.79 -23.96
CA GLU A 92 -28.02 -11.20 -25.21
C GLU A 92 -28.29 -12.68 -25.54
N ARG A 93 -28.29 -13.55 -24.52
CA ARG A 93 -28.61 -14.97 -24.67
C ARG A 93 -30.06 -15.19 -25.12
N LEU A 94 -31.02 -14.45 -24.56
CA LEU A 94 -32.44 -14.54 -24.91
C LEU A 94 -32.73 -13.91 -26.27
N GLU A 95 -32.11 -12.77 -26.61
CA GLU A 95 -32.20 -12.15 -27.93
C GLU A 95 -31.72 -13.10 -29.02
N THR A 96 -30.58 -13.77 -28.81
CA THR A 96 -30.05 -14.78 -29.75
C THR A 96 -31.02 -15.94 -29.96
N ARG A 97 -31.77 -16.35 -28.92
CA ARG A 97 -32.81 -17.40 -29.03
C ARG A 97 -34.11 -16.89 -29.66
N PHE A 98 -34.42 -15.60 -29.51
CA PHE A 98 -35.63 -15.00 -30.04
C PHE A 98 -35.51 -14.62 -31.52
N GLU A 99 -34.32 -14.25 -31.99
CA GLU A 99 -34.12 -13.77 -33.37
C GLU A 99 -34.61 -14.76 -34.45
N PRO A 100 -34.37 -16.09 -34.35
CA PRO A 100 -34.91 -17.05 -35.31
C PRO A 100 -36.43 -17.24 -35.25
N LEU A 101 -37.08 -16.83 -34.15
CA LEU A 101 -38.52 -17.02 -33.87
C LEU A 101 -39.35 -15.75 -34.14
N LYS A 102 -38.70 -14.65 -34.54
CA LYS A 102 -39.31 -13.32 -34.64
C LYS A 102 -40.50 -13.26 -35.61
N ASP A 103 -40.38 -13.97 -36.74
CA ASP A 103 -41.31 -13.96 -37.87
C ASP A 103 -42.29 -15.16 -37.87
N VAL A 104 -42.41 -15.89 -36.76
CA VAL A 104 -43.33 -17.04 -36.65
C VAL A 104 -44.74 -16.56 -36.31
N ASP A 105 -45.71 -16.89 -37.18
CA ASP A 105 -47.13 -16.58 -37.00
C ASP A 105 -47.94 -17.72 -36.35
N ALA A 106 -49.00 -17.36 -35.62
CA ALA A 106 -49.86 -18.29 -34.87
C ALA A 106 -50.58 -19.32 -35.76
N ASP A 107 -50.84 -18.95 -37.02
CA ASP A 107 -51.61 -19.77 -37.97
C ASP A 107 -50.77 -20.92 -38.56
N VAL A 108 -49.43 -20.83 -38.49
CA VAL A 108 -48.51 -21.78 -39.14
C VAL A 108 -48.05 -22.88 -38.19
N ALA A 109 -47.76 -22.54 -36.93
CA ALA A 109 -47.26 -23.49 -35.94
C ALA A 109 -47.57 -23.06 -34.49
N PRO A 110 -48.73 -23.45 -33.91
CA PRO A 110 -49.17 -22.99 -32.60
C PRO A 110 -48.16 -23.24 -31.46
N ALA A 111 -47.53 -24.42 -31.42
CA ALA A 111 -46.56 -24.76 -30.38
C ALA A 111 -45.27 -23.93 -30.44
N VAL A 112 -44.84 -23.53 -31.65
CA VAL A 112 -43.65 -22.67 -31.84
C VAL A 112 -43.99 -21.22 -31.51
N PHE A 113 -45.23 -20.80 -31.80
CA PHE A 113 -45.76 -19.50 -31.41
C PHE A 113 -45.87 -19.34 -29.88
N ASP A 114 -46.29 -20.39 -29.16
CA ASP A 114 -46.30 -20.39 -27.69
C ASP A 114 -44.88 -20.26 -27.11
N GLN A 115 -43.91 -21.00 -27.67
CA GLN A 115 -42.50 -20.89 -27.28
C GLN A 115 -41.92 -19.50 -27.55
N ARG A 116 -42.29 -18.87 -28.67
CA ARG A 116 -41.94 -17.48 -28.99
C ARG A 116 -42.48 -16.52 -27.92
N ASN A 117 -43.74 -16.65 -27.53
CA ASN A 117 -44.36 -15.79 -26.52
C ASN A 117 -43.73 -15.98 -25.13
N GLU A 118 -43.35 -17.21 -24.78
CA GLU A 118 -42.63 -17.50 -23.53
C GLU A 118 -41.26 -16.83 -23.50
N ILE A 119 -40.46 -17.00 -24.57
CA ILE A 119 -39.14 -16.35 -24.69
C ILE A 119 -39.28 -14.83 -24.72
N ARG A 120 -40.30 -14.30 -25.41
CA ARG A 120 -40.59 -12.86 -25.42
C ARG A 120 -40.87 -12.32 -24.03
N LYS A 121 -41.69 -13.04 -23.24
CA LYS A 121 -42.02 -12.66 -21.86
C LYS A 121 -40.78 -12.66 -20.97
N LEU A 122 -39.95 -13.69 -21.07
CA LEU A 122 -38.67 -13.75 -20.34
C LEU A 122 -37.73 -12.61 -20.75
N LEU A 123 -37.66 -12.29 -22.05
CA LEU A 123 -36.87 -11.18 -22.56
C LEU A 123 -37.34 -9.84 -22.01
N ASP A 124 -38.66 -9.59 -22.03
CA ASP A 124 -39.24 -8.35 -21.49
C ASP A 124 -38.98 -8.22 -19.97
N GLU A 125 -39.01 -9.33 -19.21
CA GLU A 125 -38.67 -9.37 -17.78
C GLU A 125 -37.18 -9.04 -17.53
N VAL A 126 -36.27 -9.61 -18.31
CA VAL A 126 -34.83 -9.34 -18.21
C VAL A 126 -34.51 -7.89 -18.62
N ILE A 127 -35.17 -7.34 -19.64
CA ILE A 127 -35.03 -5.93 -20.03
C ILE A 127 -35.48 -5.00 -18.89
N ALA A 128 -36.61 -5.30 -18.24
CA ALA A 128 -37.08 -4.53 -17.10
C ALA A 128 -36.08 -4.59 -15.93
N ARG A 129 -35.53 -5.77 -15.64
CA ARG A 129 -34.50 -5.96 -14.60
C ARG A 129 -33.20 -5.22 -14.94
N GLN A 130 -32.76 -5.28 -16.19
CA GLN A 130 -31.58 -4.54 -16.67
C GLN A 130 -31.77 -3.03 -16.47
N ALA A 131 -32.93 -2.49 -16.85
CA ALA A 131 -33.25 -1.08 -16.68
C ALA A 131 -33.25 -0.66 -15.20
N GLN A 132 -33.80 -1.49 -14.32
CA GLN A 132 -33.78 -1.25 -12.87
C GLN A 132 -32.36 -1.29 -12.30
N CYS A 133 -31.55 -2.29 -12.65
CA CYS A 133 -30.16 -2.39 -12.19
C CYS A 133 -29.30 -1.23 -12.72
N ASN A 134 -29.54 -0.77 -13.95
CA ASN A 134 -28.90 0.42 -14.49
C ASN A 134 -29.31 1.69 -13.72
N SER A 135 -30.61 1.87 -13.46
CA SER A 135 -31.11 3.03 -12.70
C SER A 135 -30.57 3.05 -11.26
N THR A 136 -30.50 1.90 -10.60
CA THR A 136 -29.93 1.80 -9.24
C THR A 136 -28.44 2.15 -9.26
N LYS A 137 -27.70 1.68 -10.27
CA LYS A 137 -26.29 2.01 -10.47
C LYS A 137 -26.08 3.51 -10.74
N ASP A 138 -26.90 4.13 -11.57
CA ASP A 138 -26.82 5.57 -11.83
C ASP A 138 -27.11 6.37 -10.54
N TYR A 139 -28.07 5.89 -9.72
CA TYR A 139 -28.41 6.51 -8.44
C TYR A 139 -27.28 6.37 -7.40
N THR A 140 -26.63 5.21 -7.31
CA THR A 140 -25.46 5.02 -6.42
C THR A 140 -24.33 5.97 -6.82
N GLN A 141 -24.03 6.10 -8.11
CA GLN A 141 -22.98 7.01 -8.60
C GLN A 141 -23.29 8.49 -8.30
N GLU A 142 -24.53 8.91 -8.49
CA GLU A 142 -24.96 10.27 -8.13
C GLU A 142 -24.79 10.51 -6.61
N LEU A 143 -25.24 9.56 -5.79
CA LEU A 143 -25.18 9.69 -4.33
C LEU A 143 -23.74 9.68 -3.82
N LEU A 144 -22.86 8.84 -4.37
CA LEU A 144 -21.42 8.84 -4.08
C LEU A 144 -20.79 10.19 -4.41
N THR A 145 -21.15 10.79 -5.55
CA THR A 145 -20.66 12.11 -5.96
C THR A 145 -21.12 13.21 -5.00
N ARG A 146 -22.39 13.17 -4.58
CA ARG A 146 -22.94 14.10 -3.58
C ARG A 146 -22.27 13.95 -2.21
N ILE A 147 -22.06 12.72 -1.74
CA ILE A 147 -21.36 12.43 -0.48
C ILE A 147 -19.93 12.97 -0.54
N SER A 148 -19.19 12.70 -1.61
CA SER A 148 -17.83 13.22 -1.82
C SER A 148 -17.78 14.75 -1.81
N ALA A 149 -18.71 15.40 -2.52
CA ALA A 149 -18.81 16.86 -2.54
C ALA A 149 -19.06 17.42 -1.13
N ARG A 150 -19.94 16.78 -0.35
CA ARG A 150 -20.22 17.18 1.04
C ARG A 150 -19.03 16.96 1.96
N GLN A 151 -18.31 15.85 1.84
CA GLN A 151 -17.08 15.59 2.58
C GLN A 151 -16.00 16.63 2.27
N ASN A 152 -15.83 16.99 0.99
CA ASN A 152 -14.90 18.04 0.58
C ASN A 152 -15.27 19.41 1.16
N GLN A 153 -16.56 19.77 1.16
CA GLN A 153 -17.05 21.02 1.75
C GLN A 153 -16.76 21.09 3.25
N LEU A 154 -17.06 20.01 4.00
CA LEU A 154 -16.78 19.94 5.44
C LEU A 154 -15.28 20.00 5.73
N SER A 155 -14.45 19.34 4.91
CA SER A 155 -12.99 19.41 5.02
C SER A 155 -12.49 20.85 4.82
N GLN A 156 -12.98 21.56 3.80
CA GLN A 156 -12.64 22.96 3.56
C GLN A 156 -13.07 23.87 4.73
N GLN A 157 -14.29 23.70 5.25
CA GLN A 157 -14.76 24.44 6.43
C GLN A 157 -13.89 24.14 7.66
N TYR A 158 -13.53 22.88 7.88
CA TYR A 158 -12.67 22.46 8.98
C TYR A 158 -11.27 23.11 8.89
N LEU A 159 -10.65 23.08 7.72
CA LEU A 159 -9.31 23.64 7.51
C LEU A 159 -9.29 25.16 7.59
N SER A 160 -10.33 25.83 7.09
CA SER A 160 -10.46 27.30 7.11
C SER A 160 -10.96 27.86 8.44
N ASN A 161 -11.37 27.01 9.39
CA ASN A 161 -11.83 27.45 10.69
C ASN A 161 -10.71 28.21 11.45
N ARG A 162 -11.02 29.43 11.88
CA ARG A 162 -10.09 30.30 12.60
C ARG A 162 -10.29 30.13 14.11
N GLY A 163 -9.32 29.49 14.75
CA GLY A 163 -9.26 29.40 16.21
C GLY A 163 -8.64 30.64 16.85
N LYS A 164 -8.42 30.56 18.17
CA LYS A 164 -7.65 31.58 18.90
C LYS A 164 -6.23 31.66 18.33
N SER A 165 -5.75 32.89 18.10
CA SER A 165 -4.37 33.13 17.66
C SER A 165 -3.36 32.71 18.73
N VAL A 166 -2.11 32.47 18.33
CA VAL A 166 -1.03 32.14 19.29
C VAL A 166 -0.83 33.25 20.31
N LEU A 167 -1.02 34.52 19.92
CA LEU A 167 -0.94 35.67 20.82
C LEU A 167 -2.05 35.62 21.89
N ALA A 168 -3.29 35.27 21.48
CA ALA A 168 -4.40 35.08 22.41
C ALA A 168 -4.17 33.88 23.35
N LEU A 169 -3.61 32.78 22.85
CA LEU A 169 -3.21 31.64 23.69
C LEU A 169 -2.14 32.02 24.71
N PHE A 170 -1.16 32.85 24.32
CA PHE A 170 -0.11 33.29 25.21
C PHE A 170 -0.64 34.21 26.32
N SER A 171 -1.63 35.05 26.03
CA SER A 171 -2.29 35.85 27.07
C SER A 171 -3.10 35.02 28.07
N GLU A 172 -3.62 33.86 27.67
CA GLU A 172 -4.34 32.94 28.56
C GLU A 172 -3.42 31.99 29.35
N LEU A 173 -2.13 31.94 29.00
CA LEU A 173 -1.14 31.03 29.57
C LEU A 173 -1.01 31.17 31.10
N PRO A 174 -0.97 32.37 31.70
CA PRO A 174 -0.89 32.52 33.16
C PRO A 174 -2.08 31.91 33.89
N GLN A 175 -3.29 32.04 33.33
CA GLN A 175 -4.49 31.42 33.91
C GLN A 175 -4.49 29.90 33.70
N ARG A 176 -4.08 29.41 32.52
CA ARG A 176 -3.94 27.97 32.26
C ARG A 176 -2.94 27.32 33.20
N ILE A 177 -1.78 27.94 33.48
CA ILE A 177 -0.77 27.43 34.42
C ILE A 177 -1.35 27.27 35.83
N LYS A 178 -2.20 28.20 36.29
CA LYS A 178 -2.86 28.09 37.60
C LYS A 178 -3.77 26.86 37.72
N SER A 179 -4.31 26.35 36.61
CA SER A 179 -5.15 25.15 36.59
C SER A 179 -4.38 23.83 36.51
N TRP A 180 -3.06 23.86 36.26
CA TRP A 180 -2.25 22.65 36.09
C TRP A 180 -2.25 21.72 37.31
N PRO A 181 -2.16 22.20 38.58
CA PRO A 181 -2.19 21.31 39.75
C PRO A 181 -3.50 20.52 39.89
N ALA A 182 -4.62 21.05 39.40
CA ALA A 182 -5.90 20.36 39.38
C ALA A 182 -5.96 19.33 38.23
N ARG A 183 -5.48 19.68 37.04
CA ARG A 183 -5.38 18.76 35.89
C ARG A 183 -4.43 17.60 36.13
N ILE A 184 -3.27 17.86 36.75
CA ILE A 184 -2.29 16.83 37.09
C ILE A 184 -2.92 15.85 38.08
N ARG A 185 -3.64 16.34 39.11
CA ARG A 185 -4.39 15.47 40.04
C ARG A 185 -5.45 14.62 39.33
N GLY A 186 -6.26 15.21 38.46
CA GLY A 186 -7.27 14.46 37.69
C GLY A 186 -6.69 13.44 36.70
N SER A 187 -5.44 13.63 36.24
CA SER A 187 -4.74 12.67 35.38
C SER A 187 -4.01 11.53 36.13
N VAL A 188 -3.98 11.60 37.46
CA VAL A 188 -3.32 10.62 38.35
C VAL A 188 -4.36 9.79 39.12
N ASP A 189 -5.66 10.08 38.95
CA ASP A 189 -6.75 9.26 39.49
C ASP A 189 -6.93 8.00 38.64
N LEU A 190 -6.07 7.02 38.89
CA LEU A 190 -5.98 5.77 38.15
C LEU A 190 -6.90 4.73 38.78
N ILE A 191 -7.78 4.13 37.98
CA ILE A 191 -8.58 2.98 38.43
C ILE A 191 -7.68 1.74 38.42
N LEU A 192 -7.22 1.35 39.59
CA LEU A 192 -6.30 0.23 39.80
C LEU A 192 -7.05 -1.11 39.89
N ASN A 193 -6.34 -2.19 39.55
CA ASN A 193 -6.81 -3.55 39.77
C ASN A 193 -7.05 -3.83 41.26
N GLU A 194 -8.00 -4.74 41.55
CA GLU A 194 -8.23 -5.21 42.91
C GLU A 194 -6.93 -5.74 43.54
N GLY A 195 -6.59 -5.25 44.73
CA GLY A 195 -5.35 -5.59 45.43
C GLY A 195 -4.15 -4.69 45.13
N VAL A 196 -4.22 -3.79 44.14
CA VAL A 196 -3.15 -2.82 43.86
C VAL A 196 -3.48 -1.47 44.49
N THR A 197 -2.72 -1.10 45.54
CA THR A 197 -2.83 0.23 46.15
C THR A 197 -1.91 1.24 45.43
N PRO A 198 -2.19 2.56 45.46
CA PRO A 198 -1.29 3.57 44.88
C PRO A 198 0.12 3.51 45.48
N PHE A 199 0.24 3.16 46.77
CA PHE A 199 1.51 2.94 47.43
C PHE A 199 2.27 1.74 46.86
N LEU A 200 1.58 0.61 46.64
CA LEU A 200 2.17 -0.55 45.98
C LEU A 200 2.61 -0.23 44.55
N LEU A 201 1.76 0.47 43.77
CA LEU A 201 2.09 0.89 42.42
C LEU A 201 3.35 1.76 42.36
N PHE A 202 3.48 2.73 43.28
CA PHE A 202 4.67 3.58 43.38
C PHE A 202 5.94 2.77 43.57
N TRP A 203 5.93 1.80 44.49
CA TRP A 203 7.08 0.92 44.72
C TRP A 203 7.34 -0.03 43.56
N LEU A 204 6.30 -0.58 42.92
CA LEU A 204 6.45 -1.41 41.73
C LEU A 204 7.13 -0.64 40.60
N LEU A 205 6.77 0.62 40.37
CA LEU A 205 7.41 1.47 39.37
C LEU A 205 8.89 1.73 39.69
N ILE A 206 9.22 2.04 40.95
CA ILE A 206 10.61 2.26 41.38
C ILE A 206 11.45 1.00 41.24
N ILE A 207 10.95 -0.13 41.74
CA ILE A 207 11.67 -1.41 41.73
C ILE A 207 11.86 -1.87 40.28
N ALA A 208 10.79 -1.89 39.48
CA ALA A 208 10.87 -2.31 38.08
C ALA A 208 11.79 -1.38 37.27
N GLY A 209 11.68 -0.05 37.44
CA GLY A 209 12.56 0.92 36.79
C GLY A 209 14.04 0.73 37.17
N SER A 210 14.33 0.53 38.46
CA SER A 210 15.69 0.31 38.96
C SER A 210 16.29 -0.99 38.44
N VAL A 211 15.54 -2.10 38.51
CA VAL A 211 15.97 -3.40 37.98
C VAL A 211 16.20 -3.32 36.47
N ALA A 212 15.31 -2.66 35.74
CA ALA A 212 15.43 -2.48 34.30
C ALA A 212 16.66 -1.63 33.91
N ALA A 213 16.94 -0.56 34.65
CA ALA A 213 18.13 0.26 34.45
C ALA A 213 19.43 -0.54 34.69
N ILE A 214 19.48 -1.34 35.76
CA ILE A 214 20.62 -2.21 36.08
C ILE A 214 20.82 -3.25 34.97
N LEU A 215 19.76 -3.97 34.58
CA LEU A 215 19.81 -4.95 33.50
C LEU A 215 20.24 -4.32 32.17
N GLY A 216 19.75 -3.12 31.86
CA GLY A 216 20.12 -2.40 30.66
C GLY A 216 21.58 -1.96 30.65
N LEU A 217 22.10 -1.48 31.77
CA LEU A 217 23.53 -1.15 31.91
C LEU A 217 24.40 -2.40 31.82
N PHE A 218 23.99 -3.49 32.46
CA PHE A 218 24.66 -4.79 32.39
C PHE A 218 24.77 -5.29 30.94
N PHE A 219 23.66 -5.25 30.18
CA PHE A 219 23.64 -5.69 28.79
C PHE A 219 24.53 -4.80 27.90
N ARG A 220 24.47 -3.47 28.10
CA ARG A 220 25.33 -2.50 27.41
C ARG A 220 26.81 -2.78 27.66
N GLN A 221 27.18 -3.00 28.92
CA GLN A 221 28.56 -3.26 29.31
C GLN A 221 29.05 -4.61 28.76
N ARG A 222 28.22 -5.66 28.88
CA ARG A 222 28.53 -6.99 28.35
C ARG A 222 28.76 -6.97 26.85
N PHE A 223 27.92 -6.25 26.10
CA PHE A 223 28.07 -6.08 24.67
C PHE A 223 29.32 -5.28 24.31
N ASN A 224 29.58 -4.17 25.01
CA ASN A 224 30.78 -3.36 24.76
C ASN A 224 32.07 -4.14 25.02
N ASN A 225 32.11 -4.96 26.08
CA ASN A 225 33.26 -5.82 26.37
C ASN A 225 33.46 -6.87 25.25
N TRP A 226 32.37 -7.47 24.76
CA TRP A 226 32.42 -8.42 23.64
C TRP A 226 32.86 -7.74 22.33
N PHE A 227 32.36 -6.53 22.07
CA PHE A 227 32.71 -5.73 20.89
C PHE A 227 34.18 -5.31 20.92
N ALA A 228 34.69 -4.88 22.07
CA ALA A 228 36.10 -4.56 22.26
C ALA A 228 37.00 -5.80 22.08
N ALA A 229 36.60 -6.95 22.64
CA ALA A 229 37.32 -8.22 22.48
C ALA A 229 37.36 -8.71 21.02
N ALA A 230 36.41 -8.31 20.19
CA ALA A 230 36.34 -8.68 18.78
C ALA A 230 37.12 -7.73 17.83
N GLY A 231 37.94 -6.82 18.36
CA GLY A 231 38.75 -5.87 17.58
C GLY A 231 38.13 -4.48 17.41
N GLY A 232 37.01 -4.19 18.09
CA GLY A 232 36.51 -2.82 18.26
C GLY A 232 36.17 -2.09 16.96
N SER A 233 36.64 -0.84 16.82
CA SER A 233 36.49 -0.02 15.61
C SER A 233 37.43 -0.41 14.47
N ASP A 234 38.45 -1.20 14.78
CA ASP A 234 39.57 -1.48 13.88
C ASP A 234 39.40 -2.84 13.18
N ALA A 235 38.47 -3.66 13.68
CA ALA A 235 37.99 -4.85 12.99
C ALA A 235 37.26 -4.48 11.69
N PRO A 236 37.38 -5.30 10.63
CA PRO A 236 36.67 -5.07 9.38
C PRO A 236 35.17 -4.99 9.63
N ALA A 237 34.53 -4.11 8.88
CA ALA A 237 33.09 -3.86 8.81
C ALA A 237 32.26 -5.15 8.62
N GLN A 238 31.95 -5.88 9.69
CA GLN A 238 31.13 -7.09 9.61
C GLN A 238 29.66 -6.79 9.95
N MET A 239 28.72 -7.33 9.14
CA MET A 239 27.27 -7.19 9.34
C MET A 239 26.81 -7.61 10.75
N LYS A 240 27.56 -8.51 11.42
CA LYS A 240 27.30 -8.99 12.78
C LYS A 240 27.21 -7.87 13.84
N TYR A 241 27.79 -6.69 13.58
CA TYR A 241 27.82 -5.57 14.53
C TYR A 241 26.84 -4.43 14.19
N LEU A 242 26.18 -4.50 13.03
CA LEU A 242 25.36 -3.40 12.51
C LEU A 242 24.12 -3.12 13.36
N PHE A 243 23.35 -4.17 13.65
CA PHE A 243 22.11 -4.08 14.44
C PHE A 243 22.33 -4.16 15.97
N PRO A 244 23.20 -5.05 16.49
CA PRO A 244 23.32 -5.23 17.93
C PRO A 244 23.92 -4.03 18.67
N LYS A 245 24.79 -3.24 18.02
CA LYS A 245 25.53 -2.15 18.68
C LYS A 245 24.64 -0.97 19.10
N PRO A 246 23.83 -0.36 18.21
CA PRO A 246 22.89 0.68 18.63
C PRO A 246 21.89 0.17 19.67
N LEU A 247 21.39 -1.06 19.52
CA LEU A 247 20.45 -1.68 20.45
C LEU A 247 21.04 -1.80 21.87
N ALA A 248 22.28 -2.28 21.98
CA ALA A 248 22.98 -2.40 23.25
C ALA A 248 23.34 -1.03 23.86
N GLN A 249 23.58 0.00 23.04
CA GLN A 249 23.88 1.33 23.56
C GLN A 249 22.67 1.97 24.27
N TYR A 250 21.46 1.72 23.75
CA TYR A 250 20.20 2.26 24.28
C TYR A 250 19.41 1.24 25.12
N SER A 251 19.97 0.07 25.45
CA SER A 251 19.30 -0.92 26.28
C SER A 251 18.79 -0.39 27.63
N PRO A 252 19.45 0.55 28.34
CA PRO A 252 18.88 1.14 29.54
C PRO A 252 17.53 1.82 29.31
N LEU A 253 17.43 2.70 28.30
CA LEU A 253 16.17 3.39 27.98
C LEU A 253 15.08 2.42 27.51
N LEU A 254 15.45 1.41 26.72
CA LEU A 254 14.50 0.43 26.21
C LEU A 254 13.92 -0.42 27.34
N PHE A 255 14.77 -0.96 28.22
CA PHE A 255 14.27 -1.76 29.34
C PHE A 255 13.50 -0.91 30.34
N GLU A 256 13.97 0.31 30.65
CA GLU A 256 13.28 1.22 31.57
C GLU A 256 11.88 1.58 31.06
N GLY A 257 11.76 2.06 29.82
CA GLY A 257 10.48 2.39 29.23
C GLY A 257 9.53 1.19 29.14
N LEU A 258 10.05 0.02 28.75
CA LEU A 258 9.26 -1.22 28.67
C LEU A 258 8.78 -1.69 30.04
N ALA A 259 9.64 -1.65 31.06
CA ALA A 259 9.30 -2.08 32.42
C ALA A 259 8.25 -1.17 33.06
N LEU A 260 8.43 0.15 32.96
CA LEU A 260 7.44 1.11 33.46
C LEU A 260 6.09 0.96 32.74
N PHE A 261 6.12 0.78 31.42
CA PHE A 261 4.91 0.56 30.63
C PHE A 261 4.20 -0.74 31.04
N ALA A 262 4.95 -1.84 31.19
CA ALA A 262 4.40 -3.13 31.60
C ALA A 262 3.78 -3.06 33.01
N VAL A 263 4.44 -2.44 33.98
CA VAL A 263 3.89 -2.27 35.34
C VAL A 263 2.57 -1.50 35.31
N LEU A 264 2.49 -0.42 34.54
CA LEU A 264 1.26 0.35 34.41
C LEU A 264 0.14 -0.46 33.73
N MET A 265 0.44 -1.17 32.64
CA MET A 265 -0.56 -1.99 31.93
C MET A 265 -1.07 -3.17 32.76
N LEU A 266 -0.27 -3.70 33.68
CA LEU A 266 -0.68 -4.79 34.59
C LEU A 266 -1.42 -4.29 35.84
N SER A 267 -1.20 -3.03 36.24
CA SER A 267 -1.75 -2.47 37.48
C SER A 267 -3.10 -1.78 37.30
N LEU A 268 -3.48 -1.42 36.07
CA LEU A 268 -4.74 -0.75 35.74
C LEU A 268 -5.85 -1.76 35.44
N ASN A 269 -7.07 -1.46 35.86
CA ASN A 269 -8.27 -2.28 35.59
C ASN A 269 -8.65 -2.24 34.10
N GLU A 270 -8.67 -1.04 33.52
CA GLU A 270 -8.85 -0.85 32.08
C GLU A 270 -7.58 -0.27 31.47
N PRO A 271 -6.58 -1.10 31.13
CA PRO A 271 -5.32 -0.61 30.60
C PRO A 271 -5.54 0.05 29.24
N SER A 272 -5.32 1.36 29.19
CA SER A 272 -5.49 2.14 27.96
C SER A 272 -4.36 3.15 27.75
N LEU A 273 -4.03 3.39 26.49
CA LEU A 273 -3.10 4.45 26.08
C LEU A 273 -3.73 5.85 26.18
N GLN A 274 -4.95 5.98 26.70
CA GLN A 274 -5.58 7.29 26.91
C GLN A 274 -4.94 8.02 28.10
N PHE A 275 -4.53 7.27 29.13
CA PHE A 275 -3.85 7.82 30.30
C PHE A 275 -2.48 8.41 29.93
N SER A 276 -2.22 9.64 30.37
CA SER A 276 -0.96 10.35 30.09
C SER A 276 0.25 9.64 30.72
N VAL A 277 0.09 9.09 31.93
CA VAL A 277 1.15 8.35 32.65
C VAL A 277 1.62 7.12 31.86
N VAL A 278 0.67 6.36 31.29
CA VAL A 278 0.97 5.20 30.43
C VAL A 278 1.71 5.65 29.16
N ARG A 279 1.28 6.75 28.55
CA ARG A 279 1.95 7.33 27.36
C ARG A 279 3.35 7.85 27.67
N ILE A 280 3.60 8.40 28.85
CA ILE A 280 4.95 8.82 29.27
C ILE A 280 5.89 7.61 29.30
N ALA A 281 5.47 6.51 29.93
CA ALA A 281 6.27 5.29 29.99
C ALA A 281 6.53 4.71 28.58
N ALA A 282 5.48 4.60 27.75
CA ALA A 282 5.63 4.21 26.35
C ALA A 282 6.54 5.18 25.57
N GLY A 283 6.47 6.47 25.88
CA GLY A 283 7.27 7.53 25.25
C GLY A 283 8.77 7.36 25.50
N ILE A 284 9.18 6.96 26.71
CA ILE A 284 10.59 6.65 27.03
C ILE A 284 11.09 5.52 26.11
N PHE A 285 10.30 4.45 25.98
CA PHE A 285 10.62 3.32 25.11
C PHE A 285 10.71 3.75 23.63
N LEU A 286 9.71 4.49 23.13
CA LEU A 286 9.65 4.97 21.75
C LEU A 286 10.82 5.92 21.41
N TYR A 287 11.20 6.78 22.35
CA TYR A 287 12.37 7.65 22.20
C TYR A 287 13.67 6.84 22.11
N GLY A 288 13.82 5.82 22.97
CA GLY A 288 14.93 4.87 22.92
C GLY A 288 15.02 4.15 21.57
N LEU A 289 13.90 3.64 21.07
CA LEU A 289 13.80 2.98 19.76
C LEU A 289 14.18 3.95 18.62
N GLY A 290 13.71 5.19 18.67
CA GLY A 290 14.09 6.23 17.71
C GLY A 290 15.59 6.51 17.71
N CYS A 291 16.22 6.54 18.89
CA CYS A 291 17.67 6.70 19.01
C CYS A 291 18.45 5.51 18.41
N VAL A 292 17.97 4.27 18.61
CA VAL A 292 18.53 3.07 17.98
C VAL A 292 18.48 3.20 16.45
N VAL A 293 17.34 3.57 15.89
CA VAL A 293 17.18 3.74 14.43
C VAL A 293 18.07 4.84 13.90
N ILE A 294 18.18 5.98 14.59
CA ILE A 294 19.04 7.11 14.20
C ILE A 294 20.52 6.68 14.16
N ASP A 295 21.00 6.00 15.19
CA ASP A 295 22.41 5.60 15.28
C ASP A 295 22.73 4.45 14.32
N TRP A 296 21.78 3.53 14.09
CA TRP A 296 21.86 2.51 13.04
C TRP A 296 21.92 3.14 11.65
N ALA A 297 21.05 4.11 11.35
CA ALA A 297 20.95 4.74 10.04
C ALA A 297 22.13 5.66 9.70
N THR A 298 22.84 6.19 10.71
CA THR A 298 23.95 7.15 10.55
C THR A 298 25.31 6.59 11.00
N GLY A 299 25.39 5.29 11.26
CA GLY A 299 26.64 4.61 11.63
C GLY A 299 27.63 4.45 10.47
N PRO A 300 28.90 4.10 10.74
CA PRO A 300 29.91 3.85 9.70
C PRO A 300 29.61 2.63 8.82
N LEU A 301 28.84 1.69 9.35
CA LEU A 301 28.37 0.50 8.65
C LEU A 301 26.95 0.66 8.10
N SER A 302 26.37 1.86 8.25
CA SER A 302 25.00 2.12 7.91
C SER A 302 24.78 2.21 6.40
N PRO A 303 23.53 2.09 5.94
CA PRO A 303 23.22 2.29 4.53
C PRO A 303 23.63 3.69 4.02
N SER A 304 23.66 4.69 4.91
CA SER A 304 24.02 6.08 4.60
C SER A 304 25.54 6.33 4.57
N ALA A 305 26.38 5.37 4.97
CA ALA A 305 27.83 5.52 4.94
C ALA A 305 28.38 5.80 3.52
N ARG A 306 27.64 5.38 2.49
CA ARG A 306 27.95 5.64 1.07
C ARG A 306 27.72 7.11 0.66
N VAL A 307 27.12 7.94 1.51
CA VAL A 307 26.84 9.35 1.21
C VAL A 307 28.13 10.17 1.36
N LYS A 308 28.59 10.73 0.24
CA LYS A 308 29.80 11.55 0.19
C LYS A 308 29.73 12.72 1.17
N GLY A 309 30.71 12.81 2.07
CA GLY A 309 30.86 13.89 3.05
C GLY A 309 29.89 13.81 4.23
N LEU A 310 29.21 12.67 4.47
CA LEU A 310 28.38 12.50 5.67
C LEU A 310 29.23 12.22 6.92
N ILE A 311 30.14 11.23 6.80
CA ILE A 311 31.04 10.78 7.86
C ILE A 311 32.45 11.36 7.59
N PRO A 312 33.15 11.94 8.59
CA PRO A 312 32.77 12.07 10.01
C PRO A 312 32.03 13.37 10.38
N ASP A 313 32.20 14.43 9.60
CA ASP A 313 31.93 15.82 10.05
C ASP A 313 30.45 16.15 10.28
N HIS A 314 29.54 15.53 9.54
CA HIS A 314 28.12 15.89 9.58
C HIS A 314 27.24 14.95 10.42
N VAL A 315 27.79 13.86 10.97
CA VAL A 315 27.03 12.84 11.72
C VAL A 315 26.50 13.38 13.05
N ALA A 316 27.36 13.93 13.91
CA ALA A 316 26.98 14.43 15.23
C ALA A 316 25.89 15.53 15.18
N PRO A 317 26.05 16.60 14.38
CA PRO A 317 25.03 17.65 14.27
C PRO A 317 23.72 17.16 13.62
N LEU A 318 23.76 16.15 12.74
CA LEU A 318 22.56 15.54 12.17
C LEU A 318 21.82 14.70 13.22
N ARG A 319 22.55 13.85 13.98
CA ARG A 319 21.96 13.03 15.05
C ARG A 319 21.28 13.88 16.12
N LEU A 320 21.89 15.00 16.52
CA LEU A 320 21.27 15.93 17.47
C LEU A 320 19.89 16.40 16.99
N ARG A 321 19.80 16.85 15.73
CA ARG A 321 18.54 17.34 15.14
C ARG A 321 17.50 16.25 14.98
N LEU A 322 17.91 15.06 14.54
CA LEU A 322 17.04 13.89 14.44
C LEU A 322 16.49 13.49 15.82
N ARG A 323 17.33 13.47 16.86
CA ARG A 323 16.90 13.17 18.24
C ARG A 323 15.96 14.23 18.80
N LEU A 324 16.22 15.51 18.54
CA LEU A 324 15.29 16.59 18.90
C LEU A 324 13.93 16.42 18.20
N PHE A 325 13.93 16.05 16.91
CA PHE A 325 12.69 15.75 16.20
C PHE A 325 11.94 14.56 16.80
N THR A 326 12.64 13.43 17.04
CA THR A 326 12.04 12.26 17.72
C THR A 326 11.50 12.63 19.09
N LEU A 327 12.20 13.45 19.87
CA LEU A 327 11.73 13.94 21.16
C LEU A 327 10.43 14.74 21.01
N THR A 328 10.35 15.65 20.04
CA THR A 328 9.13 16.43 19.78
C THR A 328 7.95 15.56 19.31
N LEU A 329 8.20 14.50 18.53
CA LEU A 329 7.18 13.54 18.14
C LEU A 329 6.65 12.74 19.33
N VAL A 330 7.56 12.22 20.16
CA VAL A 330 7.21 11.47 21.38
C VAL A 330 6.45 12.36 22.36
N ALA A 331 6.90 13.61 22.56
CA ALA A 331 6.17 14.57 23.36
C ALA A 331 4.77 14.84 22.78
N SER A 332 4.64 14.86 21.45
CA SER A 332 3.34 15.10 20.79
C SER A 332 2.38 13.94 21.03
N PHE A 333 2.86 12.70 21.01
CA PHE A 333 2.10 11.51 21.41
C PHE A 333 1.66 11.59 22.89
N VAL A 334 2.59 11.95 23.79
CA VAL A 334 2.32 12.07 25.22
C VAL A 334 1.30 13.16 25.54
N VAL A 335 1.30 14.28 24.82
CA VAL A 335 0.37 15.39 25.06
C VAL A 335 -0.97 15.17 24.34
N LEU A 336 -0.96 14.82 23.05
CA LEU A 336 -2.16 14.82 22.20
C LEU A 336 -2.93 13.50 22.14
N GLY A 337 -2.35 12.39 22.61
CA GLY A 337 -3.06 11.10 22.68
C GLY A 337 -2.62 10.10 21.62
N THR A 338 -3.35 8.99 21.56
CA THR A 338 -3.17 7.96 20.52
C THR A 338 -3.44 8.51 19.13
N LYS A 339 -4.33 9.51 19.03
CA LYS A 339 -4.70 10.19 17.79
C LYS A 339 -3.78 11.38 17.45
N TRP A 340 -2.59 11.49 18.05
CA TRP A 340 -1.67 12.63 17.89
C TRP A 340 -1.23 12.93 16.46
N LEU A 341 -1.26 11.95 15.55
CA LEU A 341 -1.03 12.22 14.13
C LEU A 341 -2.31 12.66 13.40
N ALA A 342 -3.51 12.33 13.88
CA ALA A 342 -4.79 12.47 13.17
C ALA A 342 -5.53 13.75 13.58
N ILE A 343 -5.34 14.82 12.79
CA ILE A 343 -5.81 16.19 13.05
C ILE A 343 -7.32 16.27 13.34
N ARG A 344 -8.16 15.59 12.55
CA ARG A 344 -9.62 15.63 12.67
C ARG A 344 -10.15 15.17 14.02
N ASN A 345 -9.41 14.29 14.71
CA ASN A 345 -9.85 13.65 15.93
C ASN A 345 -9.28 14.28 17.21
N VAL A 346 -8.53 15.38 17.09
CA VAL A 346 -8.02 16.13 18.24
C VAL A 346 -8.82 17.42 18.33
N ASP A 347 -9.51 17.65 19.45
CA ASP A 347 -10.30 18.86 19.61
C ASP A 347 -9.43 20.11 19.50
N PRO A 348 -9.93 21.19 18.86
CA PRO A 348 -9.17 22.43 18.70
C PRO A 348 -8.86 23.13 20.03
N ASP A 349 -9.55 22.80 21.14
CA ASP A 349 -9.27 23.37 22.46
C ASP A 349 -8.34 22.50 23.35
N VAL A 350 -7.76 21.42 22.81
CA VAL A 350 -6.75 20.63 23.53
C VAL A 350 -5.55 21.53 23.84
N SER A 351 -5.33 21.77 25.13
CA SER A 351 -4.22 22.57 25.62
C SER A 351 -2.87 22.00 25.15
N GLY A 352 -2.08 22.82 24.47
CA GLY A 352 -0.76 22.43 23.99
C GLY A 352 -0.71 21.94 22.55
N ARG A 353 -1.86 21.75 21.87
CA ARG A 353 -1.90 21.38 20.44
C ARG A 353 -1.09 22.32 19.56
N ALA A 354 -1.33 23.63 19.66
CA ALA A 354 -0.59 24.65 18.91
C ALA A 354 0.92 24.59 19.21
N THR A 355 1.29 24.45 20.49
CA THR A 355 2.69 24.33 20.91
C THR A 355 3.37 23.09 20.32
N MET A 356 2.70 21.94 20.31
CA MET A 356 3.25 20.71 19.75
C MET A 356 3.42 20.79 18.23
N ILE A 357 2.43 21.34 17.51
CA ILE A 357 2.52 21.59 16.07
C ILE A 357 3.73 22.48 15.77
N PHE A 358 3.90 23.57 16.53
CA PHE A 358 5.05 24.47 16.38
C PHE A 358 6.38 23.78 16.62
N LEU A 359 6.52 23.02 17.73
CA LEU A 359 7.76 22.33 18.09
C LEU A 359 8.15 21.28 17.04
N VAL A 360 7.19 20.49 16.55
CA VAL A 360 7.42 19.51 15.47
C VAL A 360 7.80 20.21 14.16
N ALA A 361 7.15 21.32 13.82
CA ALA A 361 7.47 22.07 12.62
C ALA A 361 8.88 22.65 12.64
N VAL A 362 9.28 23.26 13.77
CA VAL A 362 10.61 23.85 13.95
C VAL A 362 11.70 22.79 13.98
N SER A 363 11.49 21.67 14.68
CA SER A 363 12.48 20.58 14.73
C SER A 363 12.67 19.94 13.34
N LEU A 364 11.60 19.73 12.58
CA LEU A 364 11.69 19.21 11.21
C LEU A 364 12.32 20.21 10.23
N LEU A 365 11.98 21.50 10.34
CA LEU A 365 12.60 22.56 9.54
C LEU A 365 14.11 22.65 9.82
N SER A 366 14.54 22.46 11.07
CA SER A 366 15.96 22.45 11.43
C SER A 366 16.74 21.32 10.74
N ILE A 367 16.11 20.16 10.53
CA ILE A 367 16.67 19.02 9.79
C ILE A 367 16.78 19.37 8.31
N LEU A 368 15.68 19.84 7.69
CA LEU A 368 15.65 20.21 6.27
C LEU A 368 16.62 21.35 5.93
N ALA A 369 16.81 22.31 6.85
CA ALA A 369 17.79 23.38 6.70
C ALA A 369 19.23 22.85 6.78
N TYR A 370 19.50 21.89 7.68
CA TYR A 370 20.84 21.36 7.87
C TYR A 370 21.29 20.42 6.75
N ILE A 371 20.40 19.59 6.20
CA ILE A 371 20.73 18.63 5.14
C ILE A 371 21.36 19.29 3.89
N ARG A 372 21.04 20.58 3.63
CA ARG A 372 21.69 21.38 2.58
C ARG A 372 23.22 21.39 2.67
N ARG A 373 23.78 21.28 3.89
CA ARG A 373 25.24 21.35 4.12
C ARG A 373 25.96 20.06 3.76
N ILE A 374 25.24 18.95 3.53
CA ILE A 374 25.83 17.64 3.23
C ILE A 374 26.08 17.53 1.72
N PRO A 375 27.35 17.45 1.25
CA PRO A 375 27.70 17.51 -0.17
C PRO A 375 27.03 16.41 -1.00
N GLY A 376 26.95 15.17 -0.48
CA GLY A 376 26.36 14.03 -1.19
C GLY A 376 24.84 14.11 -1.40
N VAL A 377 24.15 15.02 -0.71
CA VAL A 377 22.68 15.10 -0.68
C VAL A 377 22.15 16.41 -1.27
N GLN A 378 22.97 17.46 -1.32
CA GLN A 378 22.59 18.83 -1.72
C GLN A 378 21.88 18.93 -3.10
N GLY A 379 22.28 18.11 -4.07
CA GLY A 379 21.71 18.11 -5.43
C GLY A 379 20.48 17.23 -5.61
N ARG A 380 20.45 16.04 -4.99
CA ARG A 380 19.48 14.98 -5.31
C ARG A 380 18.08 15.23 -4.76
N ILE A 381 17.96 15.86 -3.58
CA ILE A 381 16.67 16.03 -2.89
C ILE A 381 16.20 17.49 -2.85
N ARG A 382 16.72 18.32 -3.76
CA ARG A 382 16.52 19.77 -3.72
C ARG A 382 15.04 20.16 -3.72
N LEU A 383 14.25 19.56 -4.61
CA LEU A 383 12.84 19.89 -4.80
C LEU A 383 11.97 19.44 -3.61
N ILE A 384 12.18 18.21 -3.12
CA ILE A 384 11.48 17.67 -1.93
C ILE A 384 11.80 18.50 -0.68
N ARG A 385 13.07 18.92 -0.52
CA ARG A 385 13.50 19.73 0.61
C ARG A 385 12.88 21.14 0.58
N TYR A 386 12.83 21.79 -0.59
CA TYR A 386 12.23 23.11 -0.71
C TYR A 386 10.72 23.08 -0.51
N SER A 387 10.00 22.13 -1.14
CA SER A 387 8.56 21.97 -0.95
C SER A 387 8.21 21.69 0.52
N GLY A 388 8.92 20.76 1.17
CA GLY A 388 8.74 20.48 2.60
C GLY A 388 9.04 21.69 3.49
N ALA A 389 10.12 22.43 3.21
CA ALA A 389 10.45 23.63 3.98
C ALA A 389 9.42 24.75 3.80
N ILE A 390 8.93 24.98 2.58
CA ILE A 390 7.88 25.96 2.30
C ILE A 390 6.60 25.57 3.03
N ALA A 391 6.17 24.30 2.94
CA ALA A 391 4.98 23.81 3.64
C ALA A 391 5.07 24.01 5.15
N LEU A 392 6.24 23.75 5.77
CA LEU A 392 6.45 23.98 7.20
C LEU A 392 6.44 25.47 7.57
N VAL A 393 7.05 26.33 6.76
CA VAL A 393 7.04 27.78 6.98
C VAL A 393 5.62 28.32 6.88
N VAL A 394 4.88 27.95 5.83
CA VAL A 394 3.46 28.30 5.67
C VAL A 394 2.62 27.77 6.83
N GLY A 395 2.87 26.54 7.28
CA GLY A 395 2.21 25.95 8.45
C GLY A 395 2.47 26.74 9.74
N ILE A 396 3.72 27.16 10.00
CA ILE A 396 4.08 28.00 11.15
C ILE A 396 3.38 29.36 11.06
N PHE A 397 3.39 30.03 9.91
CA PHE A 397 2.68 31.31 9.73
C PHE A 397 1.17 31.16 9.93
N SER A 398 0.57 30.10 9.38
CA SER A 398 -0.86 29.80 9.53
C SER A 398 -1.23 29.57 11.00
N LEU A 399 -0.36 28.89 11.75
CA LEU A 399 -0.53 28.68 13.18
C LEU A 399 -0.56 30.02 13.93
N LEU A 400 0.37 30.93 13.63
CA LEU A 400 0.43 32.26 14.26
C LEU A 400 -0.85 33.08 14.01
N LEU A 401 -1.44 32.95 12.82
CA LEU A 401 -2.68 33.64 12.43
C LEU A 401 -3.95 33.04 13.07
N GLY A 402 -3.86 31.85 13.68
CA GLY A 402 -4.97 31.14 14.33
C GLY A 402 -5.58 30.00 13.51
N TYR A 403 -5.03 29.69 12.32
CA TYR A 403 -5.46 28.56 11.50
C TYR A 403 -4.80 27.25 11.95
N GLN A 404 -5.17 26.78 13.14
CA GLN A 404 -4.54 25.61 13.76
C GLN A 404 -4.80 24.29 13.00
N ASN A 405 -5.97 24.15 12.39
CA ASN A 405 -6.34 22.96 11.60
C ASN A 405 -5.49 22.87 10.32
N PHE A 406 -5.40 23.97 9.56
CA PHE A 406 -4.56 24.04 8.37
C PHE A 406 -3.06 23.87 8.69
N ALA A 407 -2.58 24.52 9.76
CA ALA A 407 -1.21 24.32 10.22
C ALA A 407 -0.91 22.86 10.60
N GLY A 408 -1.85 22.22 11.30
CA GLY A 408 -1.79 20.80 11.63
C GLY A 408 -1.72 19.94 10.38
N TYR A 409 -2.61 20.17 9.41
CA TYR A 409 -2.63 19.47 8.11
C TYR A 409 -1.25 19.49 7.43
N LEU A 410 -0.66 20.67 7.27
CA LEU A 410 0.66 20.80 6.66
C LEU A 410 1.76 20.10 7.48
N VAL A 411 1.84 20.35 8.79
CA VAL A 411 2.93 19.84 9.63
C VAL A 411 2.86 18.32 9.77
N HIS A 412 1.68 17.75 10.01
CA HIS A 412 1.51 16.30 10.10
C HIS A 412 1.64 15.63 8.73
N GLY A 413 1.14 16.24 7.65
CA GLY A 413 1.32 15.75 6.28
C GLY A 413 2.79 15.62 5.91
N VAL A 414 3.60 16.66 6.14
CA VAL A 414 5.04 16.64 5.92
C VAL A 414 5.74 15.65 6.86
N THR A 415 5.33 15.57 8.12
CA THR A 415 5.89 14.64 9.11
C THR A 415 5.66 13.17 8.70
N ARG A 416 4.41 12.80 8.38
CA ARG A 416 4.04 11.45 7.90
C ARG A 416 4.76 11.08 6.62
N THR A 417 4.81 12.02 5.68
CA THR A 417 5.55 11.84 4.41
C THR A 417 7.04 11.59 4.69
N GLY A 418 7.65 12.35 5.60
CA GLY A 418 9.05 12.16 5.99
C GLY A 418 9.31 10.81 6.68
N LEU A 419 8.42 10.38 7.58
CA LEU A 419 8.49 9.07 8.22
C LEU A 419 8.30 7.93 7.22
N ALA A 420 7.35 8.06 6.29
CA ALA A 420 7.12 7.08 5.23
C ALA A 420 8.30 6.99 4.27
N LEU A 421 8.94 8.10 3.92
CA LEU A 421 10.18 8.09 3.13
C LEU A 421 11.32 7.39 3.88
N ALA A 422 11.41 7.55 5.20
CA ALA A 422 12.39 6.82 6.02
C ALA A 422 12.10 5.31 6.01
N VAL A 423 10.84 4.91 6.18
CA VAL A 423 10.43 3.49 6.12
C VAL A 423 10.68 2.90 4.73
N LEU A 424 10.28 3.61 3.66
CA LEU A 424 10.55 3.24 2.27
C LEU A 424 12.04 2.97 2.05
N TRP A 425 12.89 3.90 2.49
CA TRP A 425 14.33 3.76 2.38
C TRP A 425 14.88 2.55 3.16
N ILE A 426 14.37 2.29 4.37
CA ILE A 426 14.74 1.12 5.17
C ILE A 426 14.32 -0.17 4.45
N LEU A 427 13.09 -0.27 3.96
CA LEU A 427 12.57 -1.45 3.28
C LEU A 427 13.37 -1.76 2.01
N LEU A 428 13.62 -0.76 1.16
CA LEU A 428 14.45 -0.93 -0.05
C LEU A 428 15.88 -1.36 0.30
N TRP A 429 16.44 -0.81 1.38
CA TRP A 429 17.76 -1.25 1.84
C TRP A 429 17.75 -2.69 2.37
N VAL A 430 16.74 -3.10 3.14
CA VAL A 430 16.61 -4.47 3.65
C VAL A 430 16.46 -5.45 2.50
N VAL A 431 15.64 -5.14 1.49
CA VAL A 431 15.51 -5.93 0.27
C VAL A 431 16.87 -6.03 -0.41
N PHE A 432 17.51 -4.91 -0.74
CA PHE A 432 18.84 -4.91 -1.37
C PHE A 432 19.86 -5.75 -0.59
N ALA A 433 19.95 -5.57 0.74
CA ALA A 433 20.89 -6.31 1.59
C ALA A 433 20.59 -7.81 1.65
N ALA A 434 19.31 -8.20 1.67
CA ALA A 434 18.90 -9.60 1.66
C ALA A 434 19.26 -10.27 0.31
N PHE A 435 19.04 -9.58 -0.81
CA PHE A 435 19.40 -10.08 -2.14
C PHE A 435 20.92 -10.15 -2.34
N ASP A 436 21.66 -9.13 -1.89
CA ASP A 436 23.12 -9.10 -1.94
C ASP A 436 23.72 -10.25 -1.12
N TYR A 437 23.24 -10.46 0.10
CA TYR A 437 23.62 -11.60 0.95
C TYR A 437 23.32 -12.94 0.27
N LEU A 438 22.11 -13.10 -0.27
CA LEU A 438 21.70 -14.33 -0.93
C LEU A 438 22.45 -14.58 -2.24
N MET A 439 22.99 -13.58 -2.93
CA MET A 439 23.68 -13.76 -4.21
C MET A 439 25.20 -13.85 -4.07
N ASN A 440 25.80 -13.07 -3.16
CA ASN A 440 27.24 -12.89 -3.10
C ASN A 440 27.91 -13.65 -1.95
N GLU A 441 27.19 -14.09 -0.91
CA GLU A 441 27.81 -14.82 0.21
C GLU A 441 27.72 -16.34 0.10
N GLU A 442 28.85 -17.03 0.23
CA GLU A 442 28.92 -18.51 0.20
C GLU A 442 28.66 -19.18 1.56
N THR A 443 27.91 -18.53 2.45
CA THR A 443 27.60 -19.08 3.78
C THR A 443 26.63 -20.28 3.70
N ALA A 444 26.74 -21.22 4.63
CA ALA A 444 25.85 -22.40 4.71
C ALA A 444 24.36 -22.02 4.81
N THR A 445 24.07 -20.91 5.49
CA THR A 445 22.74 -20.30 5.58
C THR A 445 22.26 -19.80 4.21
N ALA A 446 23.07 -19.02 3.50
CA ALA A 446 22.71 -18.55 2.16
C ALA A 446 22.51 -19.73 1.18
N ALA A 447 23.35 -20.77 1.25
CA ALA A 447 23.19 -21.98 0.46
C ALA A 447 21.87 -22.72 0.76
N HIS A 448 21.48 -22.82 2.03
CA HIS A 448 20.21 -23.43 2.45
C HIS A 448 18.99 -22.64 1.94
N TRP A 449 19.03 -21.31 2.02
CA TRP A 449 17.96 -20.47 1.47
C TRP A 449 17.89 -20.56 -0.07
N ARG A 450 19.02 -20.61 -0.78
CA ARG A 450 19.05 -20.85 -2.23
C ARG A 450 18.43 -22.20 -2.61
N SER A 451 18.74 -23.27 -1.87
CA SER A 451 18.18 -24.59 -2.14
C SER A 451 16.68 -24.67 -1.87
N ASN A 452 16.20 -24.01 -0.80
CA ASN A 452 14.76 -23.97 -0.48
C ASN A 452 13.96 -23.16 -1.51
N LEU A 453 14.59 -22.14 -2.11
CA LEU A 453 14.02 -21.37 -3.21
C LEU A 453 14.08 -22.10 -4.56
N GLY A 454 14.62 -23.33 -4.61
CA GLY A 454 14.70 -24.14 -5.83
C GLY A 454 15.71 -23.63 -6.86
N VAL A 455 16.69 -22.85 -6.40
CA VAL A 455 17.61 -22.13 -7.28
C VAL A 455 18.95 -22.85 -7.35
N SER A 456 19.32 -23.29 -8.55
CA SER A 456 20.68 -23.79 -8.79
C SER A 456 21.69 -22.63 -8.68
N ALA A 457 22.86 -22.86 -8.09
CA ALA A 457 23.94 -21.86 -7.97
C ALA A 457 24.40 -21.26 -9.32
N ARG A 458 23.94 -21.82 -10.45
CA ARG A 458 24.21 -21.39 -11.81
C ARG A 458 23.04 -20.66 -12.49
N ALA A 459 21.88 -20.59 -11.84
CA ALA A 459 20.73 -19.83 -12.33
C ALA A 459 21.09 -18.34 -12.39
N SER A 460 20.95 -17.78 -13.58
CA SER A 460 21.50 -16.50 -13.99
C SER A 460 21.07 -15.34 -13.07
N ARG A 461 22.02 -14.43 -12.75
CA ARG A 461 21.80 -13.14 -12.06
C ARG A 461 20.55 -12.39 -12.55
N THR A 462 20.17 -12.57 -13.80
CA THR A 462 18.96 -12.01 -14.43
C THR A 462 17.64 -12.45 -13.81
N GLY A 463 17.51 -13.69 -13.31
CA GLY A 463 16.26 -14.19 -12.72
C GLY A 463 15.95 -13.55 -11.36
N PHE A 464 16.97 -13.42 -10.50
CA PHE A 464 16.84 -12.73 -9.21
C PHE A 464 16.67 -11.22 -9.35
N GLY A 465 17.27 -10.62 -10.38
CA GLY A 465 17.05 -9.21 -10.70
C GLY A 465 15.57 -8.88 -10.91
N VAL A 466 14.79 -9.79 -11.52
CA VAL A 466 13.34 -9.60 -11.70
C VAL A 466 12.59 -9.68 -10.37
N VAL A 467 12.94 -10.62 -9.48
CA VAL A 467 12.29 -10.73 -8.17
C VAL A 467 12.59 -9.50 -7.31
N GLN A 468 13.82 -9.01 -7.33
CA GLN A 468 14.19 -7.76 -6.66
C GLN A 468 13.40 -6.57 -7.25
N LEU A 469 13.31 -6.47 -8.58
CA LEU A 469 12.54 -5.43 -9.25
C LEU A 469 11.06 -5.45 -8.87
N VAL A 470 10.44 -6.64 -8.80
CA VAL A 470 9.04 -6.79 -8.36
C VAL A 470 8.88 -6.38 -6.90
N ALA A 471 9.80 -6.78 -6.01
CA ALA A 471 9.78 -6.37 -4.60
C ALA A 471 9.90 -4.85 -4.46
N ASP A 472 10.85 -4.22 -5.17
CA ASP A 472 11.03 -2.77 -5.18
C ASP A 472 9.77 -2.06 -5.72
N LEU A 473 9.17 -2.58 -6.80
CA LEU A 473 7.94 -2.03 -7.39
C LEU A 473 6.77 -2.08 -6.41
N VAL A 474 6.54 -3.21 -5.74
CA VAL A 474 5.47 -3.35 -4.73
C VAL A 474 5.66 -2.36 -3.59
N ILE A 475 6.90 -2.18 -3.12
CA ILE A 475 7.22 -1.22 -2.07
C ILE A 475 6.95 0.22 -2.52
N TRP A 476 7.33 0.58 -3.76
CA TRP A 476 7.05 1.90 -4.33
C TRP A 476 5.56 2.17 -4.51
N ILE A 477 4.79 1.20 -5.02
CA ILE A 477 3.33 1.32 -5.17
C ILE A 477 2.68 1.52 -3.80
N SER A 478 3.06 0.70 -2.81
CA SER A 478 2.56 0.83 -1.44
C SER A 478 2.86 2.22 -0.84
N PHE A 479 4.05 2.76 -1.11
CA PHE A 479 4.43 4.11 -0.69
C PHE A 479 3.57 5.18 -1.36
N VAL A 480 3.33 5.10 -2.67
CA VAL A 480 2.49 6.06 -3.39
C VAL A 480 1.06 6.06 -2.86
N VAL A 481 0.47 4.87 -2.66
CA VAL A 481 -0.86 4.69 -2.06
C VAL A 481 -0.91 5.32 -0.66
N TYR A 482 0.10 5.07 0.16
CA TYR A 482 0.19 5.67 1.49
C TYR A 482 0.29 7.20 1.45
N ILE A 483 1.06 7.78 0.53
CA ILE A 483 1.18 9.24 0.40
C ILE A 483 -0.13 9.88 -0.03
N ILE A 484 -0.88 9.26 -0.94
CA ILE A 484 -2.23 9.72 -1.30
C ILE A 484 -3.10 9.75 -0.04
N TYR A 485 -3.15 8.64 0.71
CA TYR A 485 -3.88 8.55 1.97
C TYR A 485 -3.45 9.59 3.02
N VAL A 486 -2.16 9.95 3.08
CA VAL A 486 -1.64 10.94 4.04
C VAL A 486 -2.17 12.35 3.77
N TRP A 487 -2.26 12.73 2.50
CA TRP A 487 -2.67 14.09 2.09
C TRP A 487 -4.16 14.19 1.78
N ASP A 488 -4.86 13.06 1.69
CA ASP A 488 -6.29 12.97 1.52
C ASP A 488 -7.05 13.24 2.83
N GLU A 489 -7.32 14.51 3.11
CA GLU A 489 -8.10 14.91 4.28
C GLU A 489 -9.57 14.50 4.17
N ALA A 490 -10.11 14.41 2.94
CA ALA A 490 -11.50 14.01 2.72
C ALA A 490 -11.70 12.49 2.79
N GLY A 491 -10.63 11.71 2.55
CA GLY A 491 -10.67 10.26 2.44
C GLY A 491 -11.30 9.75 1.14
N THR A 492 -11.48 10.62 0.14
CA THR A 492 -12.21 10.32 -1.11
C THR A 492 -11.30 10.14 -2.32
N THR A 493 -10.05 10.59 -2.24
CA THR A 493 -9.15 10.62 -3.41
C THR A 493 -8.62 9.24 -3.77
N LEU A 494 -8.26 8.40 -2.78
CA LEU A 494 -7.76 7.06 -3.06
C LEU A 494 -8.85 6.21 -3.73
N GLU A 495 -10.07 6.31 -3.22
CA GLU A 495 -11.23 5.59 -3.76
C GLU A 495 -11.62 6.14 -5.14
N SER A 496 -11.65 7.46 -5.34
CA SER A 496 -11.91 8.04 -6.67
C SER A 496 -10.84 7.66 -7.70
N LEU A 497 -9.58 7.46 -7.26
CA LEU A 497 -8.51 6.94 -8.11
C LEU A 497 -8.71 5.46 -8.43
N VAL A 498 -9.18 4.66 -7.48
CA VAL A 498 -9.55 3.25 -7.72
C VAL A 498 -10.72 3.19 -8.69
N ASP A 499 -11.76 4.00 -8.50
CA ASP A 499 -12.90 4.10 -9.42
C ASP A 499 -12.42 4.48 -10.83
N LEU A 500 -11.52 5.44 -10.96
CA LEU A 500 -10.93 5.81 -12.26
C LEU A 500 -10.10 4.68 -12.89
N VAL A 501 -9.38 3.90 -12.08
CA VAL A 501 -8.52 2.79 -12.55
C VAL A 501 -9.35 1.56 -12.93
N VAL A 502 -10.46 1.30 -12.21
CA VAL A 502 -11.31 0.10 -12.36
C VAL A 502 -12.46 0.35 -13.33
N LEU A 503 -13.16 1.48 -13.24
CA LEU A 503 -14.30 1.83 -14.10
C LEU A 503 -13.84 2.52 -15.40
N GLY A 504 -12.61 3.02 -15.44
CA GLY A 504 -12.02 3.69 -16.58
C GLY A 504 -12.50 5.13 -16.79
N GLY A 505 -11.87 5.81 -17.74
CA GLY A 505 -12.26 7.16 -18.18
C GLY A 505 -12.63 7.16 -19.66
N THR A 506 -13.62 7.95 -20.05
CA THR A 506 -13.94 8.17 -21.46
C THR A 506 -13.04 9.26 -22.02
N VAL A 507 -12.29 8.94 -23.08
CA VAL A 507 -11.54 9.93 -23.87
C VAL A 507 -12.10 9.90 -25.29
N GLY A 508 -13.02 10.83 -25.58
CA GLY A 508 -13.80 10.79 -26.82
C GLY A 508 -14.81 9.65 -26.82
N ASN A 509 -14.82 8.84 -27.89
CA ASN A 509 -15.73 7.68 -28.06
C ASN A 509 -15.10 6.34 -27.60
N ILE A 510 -13.93 6.39 -26.95
CA ILE A 510 -13.18 5.20 -26.52
C ILE A 510 -13.17 5.18 -24.99
N GLN A 511 -13.65 4.08 -24.41
CA GLN A 511 -13.58 3.82 -22.97
C GLN A 511 -12.26 3.13 -22.68
N LEU A 512 -11.34 3.85 -22.00
CA LEU A 512 -10.05 3.31 -21.62
C LEU A 512 -10.05 2.99 -20.14
N VAL A 513 -9.96 1.71 -19.81
CA VAL A 513 -9.83 1.20 -18.45
C VAL A 513 -8.35 0.92 -18.18
N PRO A 514 -7.68 1.67 -17.30
CA PRO A 514 -6.25 1.47 -17.01
C PRO A 514 -5.90 0.04 -16.58
N LEU A 515 -6.80 -0.63 -15.86
CA LEU A 515 -6.62 -2.02 -15.45
C LEU A 515 -6.56 -2.98 -16.65
N ASP A 516 -7.42 -2.78 -17.65
CA ASP A 516 -7.43 -3.58 -18.88
C ASP A 516 -6.13 -3.35 -19.68
N ILE A 517 -5.62 -2.11 -19.73
CA ILE A 517 -4.34 -1.80 -20.37
C ILE A 517 -3.19 -2.57 -19.72
N ILE A 518 -3.14 -2.60 -18.39
CA ILE A 518 -2.13 -3.38 -17.64
C ILE A 518 -2.31 -4.87 -17.90
N GLY A 519 -3.55 -5.37 -17.87
CA GLY A 519 -3.88 -6.75 -18.20
C GLY A 519 -3.42 -7.13 -19.61
N GLY A 520 -3.69 -6.29 -20.61
CA GLY A 520 -3.25 -6.46 -21.98
C GLY A 520 -1.72 -6.47 -22.12
N MET A 521 -1.01 -5.60 -21.38
CA MET A 521 0.45 -5.60 -21.35
C MET A 521 1.01 -6.89 -20.74
N LEU A 522 0.40 -7.41 -19.66
CA LEU A 522 0.79 -8.68 -19.05
C LEU A 522 0.54 -9.87 -19.97
N VAL A 523 -0.62 -9.94 -20.61
CA VAL A 523 -0.96 -10.98 -21.58
C VAL A 523 -0.01 -10.92 -22.78
N PHE A 524 0.29 -9.73 -23.30
CA PHE A 524 1.29 -9.53 -24.35
C PHE A 524 2.67 -10.06 -23.92
N ALA A 525 3.16 -9.66 -22.74
CA ALA A 525 4.46 -10.10 -22.24
C ALA A 525 4.51 -11.63 -22.06
N ALA A 526 3.46 -12.23 -21.50
CA ALA A 526 3.34 -13.68 -21.35
C ALA A 526 3.38 -14.39 -22.71
N LEU A 527 2.62 -13.91 -23.69
CA LEU A 527 2.61 -14.45 -25.04
C LEU A 527 3.97 -14.36 -25.71
N ILE A 528 4.71 -13.25 -25.56
CA ILE A 528 6.08 -13.12 -26.10
C ILE A 528 7.02 -14.17 -25.50
N VAL A 529 6.93 -14.43 -24.19
CA VAL A 529 7.72 -15.49 -23.54
C VAL A 529 7.35 -16.86 -24.11
N VAL A 530 6.05 -17.16 -24.25
CA VAL A 530 5.55 -18.41 -24.82
C VAL A 530 6.04 -18.57 -26.27
N ILE A 531 5.92 -17.55 -27.11
CA ILE A 531 6.41 -17.56 -28.50
C ILE A 531 7.92 -17.80 -28.54
N GLY A 532 8.69 -17.13 -27.68
CA GLY A 532 10.12 -17.33 -27.58
C GLY A 532 10.52 -18.74 -27.14
N TRP A 533 9.71 -19.38 -26.29
CA TRP A 533 9.88 -20.77 -25.90
C TRP A 533 9.51 -21.73 -27.04
N THR A 534 8.36 -21.51 -27.69
CA THR A 534 7.87 -22.31 -28.81
C THR A 534 8.83 -22.25 -30.00
N LYS A 535 9.39 -21.08 -30.35
CA LYS A 535 10.45 -20.95 -31.37
C LYS A 535 11.63 -21.89 -31.10
N ARG A 536 12.14 -21.86 -29.86
CA ARG A 536 13.28 -22.69 -29.44
C ARG A 536 12.93 -24.17 -29.44
N TRP A 537 11.70 -24.51 -29.10
CA TRP A 537 11.21 -25.88 -29.12
C TRP A 537 11.05 -26.42 -30.55
N ILE A 538 10.40 -25.65 -31.45
CA ILE A 538 10.22 -25.99 -32.86
C ILE A 538 11.57 -26.15 -33.56
N ASP A 539 12.51 -25.21 -33.34
CA ASP A 539 13.85 -25.28 -33.92
C ASP A 539 14.58 -26.57 -33.52
N ARG A 540 14.65 -26.86 -32.22
CA ARG A 540 15.38 -28.01 -31.69
C ARG A 540 14.74 -29.36 -32.00
N ARG A 541 13.40 -29.44 -32.00
CA ARG A 541 12.68 -30.71 -32.09
C ARG A 541 12.34 -31.09 -33.53
N TRP A 542 11.91 -30.13 -34.35
CA TRP A 542 11.38 -30.38 -35.70
C TRP A 542 12.29 -29.87 -36.79
N LEU A 543 12.61 -28.57 -36.80
CA LEU A 543 13.29 -27.94 -37.94
C LEU A 543 14.71 -28.46 -38.15
N GLN A 544 15.41 -28.84 -37.08
CA GLN A 544 16.71 -29.50 -37.16
C GLN A 544 16.68 -30.83 -37.93
N HIS A 545 15.55 -31.53 -37.93
CA HIS A 545 15.40 -32.84 -38.58
C HIS A 545 14.78 -32.77 -39.98
N ILE A 546 14.08 -31.67 -40.30
CA ILE A 546 13.31 -31.53 -41.55
C ILE A 546 14.02 -30.59 -42.55
N VAL A 547 14.62 -29.49 -42.09
CA VAL A 547 15.19 -28.46 -42.96
C VAL A 547 16.70 -28.43 -42.80
N THR A 548 17.43 -28.98 -43.77
CA THR A 548 18.89 -29.15 -43.71
C THR A 548 19.64 -27.85 -43.99
N GLU A 549 19.08 -26.96 -44.81
CA GLU A 549 19.65 -25.64 -45.08
C GLU A 549 19.48 -24.67 -43.92
N ARG A 550 20.60 -24.09 -43.48
CA ARG A 550 20.64 -23.16 -42.35
C ARG A 550 19.87 -21.86 -42.62
N GLY A 551 19.99 -21.30 -43.83
CA GLY A 551 19.31 -20.05 -44.21
C GLY A 551 17.78 -20.19 -44.22
N ALA A 552 17.26 -21.28 -44.77
CA ALA A 552 15.83 -21.58 -44.78
C ALA A 552 15.29 -21.75 -43.35
N ARG A 553 16.03 -22.43 -42.48
CA ARG A 553 15.66 -22.62 -41.07
C ARG A 553 15.58 -21.31 -40.28
N GLU A 554 16.57 -20.44 -40.47
CA GLU A 554 16.60 -19.11 -39.84
C GLU A 554 15.44 -18.25 -40.35
N ALA A 555 15.17 -18.25 -41.66
CA ALA A 555 14.04 -17.54 -42.25
C ALA A 555 12.69 -18.02 -41.69
N LEU A 556 12.45 -19.34 -41.65
CA LEU A 556 11.24 -19.95 -41.08
C LEU A 556 11.04 -19.61 -39.61
N THR A 557 12.10 -19.69 -38.80
CA THR A 557 12.03 -19.38 -37.36
C THR A 557 11.75 -17.90 -37.11
N THR A 558 12.28 -17.03 -37.98
CA THR A 558 12.05 -15.58 -37.92
C THR A 558 10.63 -15.23 -38.35
N LEU A 559 10.11 -15.86 -39.41
CA LEU A 559 8.74 -15.70 -39.89
C LEU A 559 7.71 -16.11 -38.83
N PHE A 560 7.86 -17.30 -38.24
CA PHE A 560 7.04 -17.73 -37.09
C PHE A 560 7.08 -16.71 -35.95
N GLY A 561 8.21 -16.04 -35.81
CA GLY A 561 8.37 -14.97 -34.84
C GLY A 561 7.62 -13.70 -35.09
N TYR A 562 7.60 -13.24 -36.33
CA TYR A 562 6.83 -12.06 -36.69
C TYR A 562 5.34 -12.34 -36.62
N VAL A 563 4.90 -13.50 -37.13
CA VAL A 563 3.49 -13.92 -37.03
C VAL A 563 3.05 -14.03 -35.57
N GLY A 564 3.84 -14.72 -34.74
CA GLY A 564 3.56 -14.83 -33.31
C GLY A 564 3.54 -13.47 -32.60
N PHE A 565 4.50 -12.58 -32.91
CA PHE A 565 4.56 -11.24 -32.33
C PHE A 565 3.31 -10.42 -32.68
N ILE A 566 2.88 -10.44 -33.94
CA ILE A 566 1.67 -9.72 -34.39
C ILE A 566 0.43 -10.27 -33.67
N LEU A 567 0.29 -11.60 -33.58
CA LEU A 567 -0.79 -12.23 -32.82
C LEU A 567 -0.79 -11.83 -31.34
N ALA A 568 0.38 -11.87 -30.70
CA ALA A 568 0.52 -11.44 -29.31
C ALA A 568 0.11 -9.98 -29.13
N LEU A 569 0.53 -9.11 -30.05
CA LEU A 569 0.21 -7.69 -30.03
C LEU A 569 -1.30 -7.47 -30.18
N LEU A 570 -1.95 -8.14 -31.13
CA LEU A 570 -3.40 -8.03 -31.34
C LEU A 570 -4.18 -8.52 -30.11
N ILE A 571 -3.83 -9.67 -29.55
CA ILE A 571 -4.46 -10.22 -28.35
C ILE A 571 -4.24 -9.30 -27.14
N GLY A 572 -3.04 -8.73 -27.01
CA GLY A 572 -2.74 -7.74 -25.97
C GLY A 572 -3.57 -6.47 -26.12
N LEU A 573 -3.77 -5.99 -27.35
CA LEU A 573 -4.58 -4.80 -27.64
C LEU A 573 -6.08 -5.05 -27.41
N THR A 574 -6.61 -6.21 -27.80
CA THR A 574 -8.01 -6.57 -27.48
C THR A 574 -8.24 -6.66 -25.99
N GLN A 575 -7.28 -7.26 -25.26
CA GLN A 575 -7.37 -7.35 -23.80
C GLN A 575 -7.24 -5.98 -23.13
N ALA A 576 -6.56 -5.03 -23.77
CA ALA A 576 -6.47 -3.64 -23.34
C ALA A 576 -7.73 -2.80 -23.65
N GLY A 577 -8.80 -3.41 -24.20
CA GLY A 577 -10.04 -2.73 -24.54
C GLY A 577 -9.99 -1.94 -25.86
N VAL A 578 -9.00 -2.16 -26.72
CA VAL A 578 -8.89 -1.49 -28.02
C VAL A 578 -9.80 -2.17 -29.04
N ASP A 579 -10.70 -1.40 -29.65
CA ASP A 579 -11.51 -1.87 -30.78
C ASP A 579 -10.63 -2.05 -32.04
N LEU A 580 -10.46 -3.30 -32.44
CA LEU A 580 -9.67 -3.67 -33.63
C LEU A 580 -10.48 -3.69 -34.92
N GLY A 581 -11.77 -3.34 -34.91
CA GLY A 581 -12.64 -3.36 -36.08
C GLY A 581 -12.06 -2.59 -37.28
N GLY A 582 -11.43 -1.43 -37.02
CA GLY A 582 -10.73 -0.66 -38.05
C GLY A 582 -9.45 -1.32 -38.59
N LEU A 583 -8.77 -2.11 -37.75
CA LEU A 583 -7.52 -2.80 -38.11
C LEU A 583 -7.77 -4.02 -38.99
N VAL A 584 -8.93 -4.65 -38.89
CA VAL A 584 -9.33 -5.81 -39.72
C VAL A 584 -9.28 -5.41 -41.20
N TRP A 585 -9.86 -4.27 -41.57
CA TRP A 585 -9.84 -3.79 -42.96
C TRP A 585 -8.43 -3.53 -43.50
N VAL A 586 -7.56 -2.92 -42.70
CA VAL A 586 -6.17 -2.62 -43.08
C VAL A 586 -5.36 -3.92 -43.23
N SER A 587 -5.53 -4.87 -42.32
CA SER A 587 -4.84 -6.15 -42.36
C SER A 587 -5.30 -7.05 -43.50
N SER A 588 -6.60 -7.02 -43.86
CA SER A 588 -7.11 -7.69 -45.08
C SER A 588 -6.48 -7.13 -46.35
N ALA A 589 -6.38 -5.80 -46.47
CA ALA A 589 -5.74 -5.17 -47.63
C ALA A 589 -4.23 -5.51 -47.72
N LEU A 590 -3.51 -5.49 -46.59
CA LEU A 590 -2.10 -5.87 -46.52
C LEU A 590 -1.87 -7.34 -46.89
N ALA A 591 -2.72 -8.25 -46.40
CA ALA A 591 -2.64 -9.67 -46.71
C ALA A 591 -2.87 -9.95 -48.21
N LEU A 592 -3.84 -9.28 -48.82
CA LEU A 592 -4.07 -9.34 -50.27
C LEU A 592 -2.87 -8.81 -51.05
N GLY A 593 -2.30 -7.67 -50.64
CA GLY A 593 -1.12 -7.08 -51.28
C GLY A 593 0.11 -8.00 -51.22
N LEU A 594 0.37 -8.61 -50.06
CA LEU A 594 1.43 -9.62 -49.90
C LEU A 594 1.15 -10.87 -50.75
N GLY A 595 -0.10 -11.33 -50.81
CA GLY A 595 -0.52 -12.47 -51.62
C GLY A 595 -0.27 -12.25 -53.12
N PHE A 596 -0.65 -11.07 -53.64
CA PHE A 596 -0.35 -10.71 -55.04
C PHE A 596 1.16 -10.58 -55.29
N GLY A 597 1.92 -10.03 -54.34
CA GLY A 597 3.39 -9.95 -54.46
C GLY A 597 4.09 -11.32 -54.45
N MET A 598 3.54 -12.31 -53.72
CA MET A 598 4.08 -13.67 -53.70
C MET A 598 3.63 -14.53 -54.88
N GLN A 599 2.61 -14.12 -55.65
CA GLN A 599 2.06 -14.90 -56.75
C GLN A 599 3.13 -15.24 -57.80
N GLU A 600 3.97 -14.26 -58.17
CA GLU A 600 5.04 -14.44 -59.17
C GLU A 600 6.13 -15.40 -58.69
N ILE A 601 6.47 -15.34 -57.40
CA ILE A 601 7.47 -16.20 -56.76
C ILE A 601 6.96 -17.65 -56.69
N ALA A 602 5.69 -17.84 -56.30
CA ALA A 602 5.08 -19.16 -56.24
C ALA A 602 4.93 -19.78 -57.63
N ASN A 603 4.59 -18.98 -58.64
CA ASN A 603 4.46 -19.44 -60.02
C ASN A 603 5.80 -19.97 -60.56
N ASN A 604 6.89 -19.23 -60.32
CA ASN A 604 8.24 -19.67 -60.67
C ASN A 604 8.67 -20.96 -59.96
N PHE A 605 8.19 -21.19 -58.73
CA PHE A 605 8.47 -22.41 -57.95
C PHE A 605 7.70 -23.65 -58.42
N VAL A 606 6.51 -23.48 -59.01
CA VAL A 606 5.69 -24.58 -59.55
C VAL A 606 6.10 -24.92 -60.99
N SER A 607 6.59 -23.94 -61.73
CA SER A 607 7.07 -24.13 -63.11
C SER A 607 8.46 -24.77 -63.21
N GLY A 608 9.27 -24.63 -62.16
CA GLY A 608 10.57 -25.31 -62.02
C GLY A 608 10.40 -26.65 -61.32
#